data_AF-A0A931KKL3-F1
#
_entry.id   AF-A0A931KKL3-F1
#
_cell.length_a   1.000
_cell.length_b   1.000
_cell.length_c   1.000
_cell.angle_alpha   90.00
_cell.angle_beta   90.00
_cell.angle_gamma   90.00
#
_symmetry.space_group_name_H-M   'P 1'
#
loop_
_entity.id
_entity.type
_entity.pdbx_description
1 polymer ?
#
loop_
_entity_poly.entity_id
_entity_poly.type
_entity_poly.pdbx_seq_one_letter_code
_entity_poly.pdbx_strand_id
1 'polypeptide(L)'
;DSGLMHCAAACGVTTFGLFGPTLSNVYSPFGPRAAFIRTPESYEELTSFEGYDAKTLDRSLMGTLTVDMVKGGIAVFLQGLQQRG
;
A
#
# COMPACT_ATOMS: atom_id res chain seq x y z
N ASP A 1 1.90 3.07 -4.22
CA ASP A 1 0.67 3.56 -4.86
C ASP A 1 1.00 4.18 -6.22
N SER A 2 0.40 3.68 -7.31
CA SER A 2 0.61 4.23 -8.66
C SER A 2 -0.56 3.88 -9.61
N GLY A 3 -0.71 4.63 -10.70
CA GLY A 3 -1.75 4.34 -11.71
C GLY A 3 -1.67 2.92 -12.29
N LEU A 4 -0.45 2.37 -12.46
CA LEU A 4 -0.26 1.01 -12.98
C LEU A 4 -0.84 -0.07 -12.05
N MET A 5 -0.77 0.14 -10.73
CA MET A 5 -1.38 -0.75 -9.74
C MET A 5 -2.90 -0.82 -9.94
N HIS A 6 -3.56 0.31 -10.19
CA HIS A 6 -4.99 0.34 -10.47
C HIS A 6 -5.34 -0.36 -11.79
N CYS A 7 -4.57 -0.12 -12.85
CA CYS A 7 -4.76 -0.82 -14.12
C CYS A 7 -4.64 -2.34 -13.96
N ALA A 8 -3.62 -2.82 -13.25
CA ALA A 8 -3.44 -4.24 -12.98
C ALA A 8 -4.63 -4.84 -12.22
N ALA A 9 -5.08 -4.19 -11.15
CA ALA A 9 -6.22 -4.63 -10.36
C ALA A 9 -7.52 -4.68 -11.20
N ALA A 10 -7.76 -3.65 -12.02
CA ALA A 10 -8.91 -3.58 -12.92
C ALA A 10 -8.91 -4.69 -13.99
N CYS A 11 -7.73 -5.08 -14.47
CA CYS A 11 -7.56 -6.22 -15.39
C CYS A 11 -7.66 -7.59 -14.70
N GLY A 12 -7.97 -7.65 -13.40
CA GLY A 12 -8.08 -8.90 -12.65
C GLY A 12 -6.73 -9.54 -12.29
N VAL A 13 -5.62 -8.82 -12.51
CA VAL A 13 -4.29 -9.27 -12.09
C VAL A 13 -4.21 -9.21 -10.57
N THR A 14 -3.63 -10.24 -9.96
CA THR A 14 -3.42 -10.25 -8.50
C THR A 14 -2.49 -9.13 -8.11
N THR A 15 -3.00 -8.17 -7.34
CA THR A 15 -2.33 -6.90 -7.09
C THR A 15 -2.27 -6.62 -5.59
N PHE A 16 -1.07 -6.34 -5.09
CA PHE A 16 -0.84 -6.04 -3.68
C PHE A 16 -0.17 -4.67 -3.54
N GLY A 17 -0.90 -3.69 -3.02
CA GLY A 17 -0.43 -2.30 -2.91
C GLY A 17 0.35 -2.03 -1.63
N LEU A 18 1.39 -1.20 -1.72
CA LEU A 18 2.17 -0.71 -0.58
C LEU A 18 1.95 0.79 -0.40
N PHE A 19 1.66 1.20 0.83
CA PHE A 19 1.27 2.58 1.18
C PHE A 19 2.07 3.13 2.36
N GLY A 20 2.36 4.43 2.34
CA GLY A 20 2.91 5.19 3.48
C GLY A 20 2.13 6.48 3.66
N PRO A 21 2.66 7.64 3.21
CA PRO A 21 1.99 8.93 3.33
C PRO A 21 0.93 9.10 2.21
N THR A 22 0.05 8.12 2.05
CA THR A 22 -1.04 8.19 1.07
C THR A 22 -2.31 7.59 1.67
N LEU A 23 -3.44 8.25 1.42
CA LEU A 23 -4.75 7.86 1.94
C LEU A 23 -5.22 6.53 1.32
N SER A 24 -4.84 5.41 1.93
CA SER A 24 -5.13 4.07 1.42
C SER A 24 -6.63 3.76 1.36
N ASN A 25 -7.45 4.43 2.17
CA ASN A 25 -8.92 4.34 2.10
C ASN A 25 -9.50 4.92 0.80
N VAL A 26 -8.78 5.81 0.12
CA VAL A 26 -9.19 6.42 -1.14
C VAL A 26 -8.48 5.77 -2.33
N TYR A 27 -7.19 5.46 -2.20
CA TYR A 27 -6.33 5.06 -3.31
C TYR A 27 -5.90 3.58 -3.29
N SER A 28 -6.47 2.75 -2.41
CA SER A 28 -6.19 1.31 -2.46
C SER A 28 -6.67 0.68 -3.78
N PRO A 29 -5.97 -0.35 -4.29
CA PRO A 29 -6.43 -1.09 -5.45
C PRO A 29 -7.75 -1.79 -5.12
N PHE A 30 -8.72 -1.73 -6.04
CA PHE A 30 -10.04 -2.32 -5.87
C PHE A 30 -10.19 -3.58 -6.71
N GLY A 31 -10.86 -4.60 -6.16
CA GLY A 31 -11.21 -5.82 -6.86
C GLY A 31 -11.05 -7.09 -6.01
N PRO A 32 -11.58 -8.23 -6.46
CA PRO A 32 -11.58 -9.48 -5.68
C PRO A 32 -10.19 -10.09 -5.47
N ARG A 33 -9.22 -9.70 -6.31
CA ARG A 33 -7.81 -10.13 -6.28
C ARG A 33 -6.88 -8.96 -5.96
N ALA A 34 -7.38 -7.97 -5.21
CA ALA A 34 -6.62 -6.82 -4.76
C ALA A 34 -6.58 -6.77 -3.23
N ALA A 35 -5.43 -6.38 -2.69
CA ALA A 35 -5.24 -6.06 -1.28
C ALA A 35 -4.14 -5.02 -1.13
N PHE A 36 -3.94 -4.52 0.09
CA PHE A 36 -2.87 -3.58 0.38
C PHE A 36 -2.38 -3.72 1.81
N ILE A 37 -1.19 -3.18 2.06
CA ILE A 37 -0.64 -2.93 3.39
C ILE A 37 -0.09 -1.50 3.43
N ARG A 38 -0.05 -0.94 4.63
CA ARG A 38 0.51 0.39 4.88
C ARG A 38 1.51 0.37 6.04
N THR A 39 2.30 1.44 6.14
CA THR A 39 3.01 1.79 7.37
C THR A 39 2.04 1.77 8.58
N PRO A 40 2.50 1.40 9.78
CA PRO A 40 1.69 1.51 10.99
C PRO A 40 1.13 2.93 11.20
N GLU A 41 1.96 3.93 10.92
CA GLU A 41 1.64 5.35 11.02
C GLU A 41 0.54 5.76 10.03
N SER A 42 -0.31 6.68 10.48
CA SER A 42 -1.31 7.35 9.64
C SER A 42 -0.66 8.35 8.69
N TYR A 43 -1.44 8.83 7.71
CA TYR A 43 -1.02 9.93 6.86
C TYR A 43 -0.62 11.15 7.70
N GLU A 44 -1.48 11.54 8.64
CA GLU A 44 -1.27 12.70 9.51
C GLU A 44 0.02 12.55 10.32
N GLU A 45 0.26 11.38 10.93
CA GLU A 45 1.48 11.11 11.68
C GLU A 45 2.73 11.26 10.81
N LEU A 46 2.73 10.68 9.60
CA LEU A 46 3.85 10.75 8.67
C LEU A 46 4.12 12.17 8.12
N THR A 47 3.11 13.03 8.05
CA THR A 47 3.22 14.38 7.45
C THR A 47 3.22 15.52 8.47
N SER A 48 3.12 15.22 9.77
CA SER A 48 2.93 16.22 10.84
C SER A 48 4.17 17.04 11.22
N PHE A 49 5.28 16.91 10.51
CA PHE A 49 6.52 17.62 10.82
C PHE A 49 6.64 18.96 10.09
N GLU A 50 7.37 19.91 10.67
CA GLU A 50 7.56 21.25 10.11
C GLU A 50 8.26 21.20 8.75
N GLY A 51 7.74 21.97 7.79
CA GLY A 51 8.30 22.04 6.44
C GLY A 51 7.98 20.83 5.55
N TYR A 52 6.99 20.00 5.90
CA TYR A 52 6.49 18.96 5.00
C TYR A 52 6.01 19.56 3.67
N ASP A 53 6.67 19.16 2.57
CA ASP A 53 6.19 19.31 1.21
C ASP A 53 6.53 18.05 0.42
N ALA A 54 5.51 17.36 -0.09
CA ALA A 54 5.66 16.12 -0.84
C ALA A 54 6.52 16.29 -2.11
N LYS A 55 6.64 17.51 -2.64
CA LYS A 55 7.42 17.81 -3.85
C LYS A 55 8.91 18.01 -3.59
N THR A 56 9.28 18.39 -2.37
CA THR A 56 10.68 18.69 -2.00
C THR A 56 11.30 17.61 -1.12
N LEU A 57 10.50 16.61 -0.72
CA LEU A 57 10.93 15.46 0.05
C LEU A 57 12.06 14.68 -0.65
N ASP A 58 13.20 14.52 0.03
CA ASP A 58 14.37 13.78 -0.46
C ASP A 58 14.53 12.39 0.20
N ARG A 59 13.60 12.02 1.08
CA ARG A 59 13.58 10.75 1.82
C ARG A 59 12.20 10.10 1.81
N SER A 60 12.19 8.77 1.88
CA SER A 60 10.96 7.99 1.97
C SER A 60 10.34 8.06 3.37
N LEU A 61 9.02 8.25 3.42
CA LEU A 61 8.23 8.13 4.66
C LEU A 61 7.70 6.70 4.89
N MET A 62 8.09 5.73 4.06
CA MET A 62 7.70 4.32 4.19
C MET A 62 8.71 3.50 5.01
N GLY A 63 9.63 4.13 5.73
CA GLY A 63 10.76 3.45 6.38
C GLY A 63 10.37 2.37 7.41
N THR A 64 9.19 2.49 8.02
CA THR A 64 8.67 1.53 8.99
C THR A 64 7.91 0.35 8.36
N LEU A 65 7.60 0.43 7.06
CA LEU A 65 7.03 -0.70 6.32
C LEU A 65 8.15 -1.66 5.92
N THR A 66 8.46 -2.59 6.82
CA THR A 66 9.56 -3.55 6.62
C THR A 66 9.25 -4.61 5.57
N VAL A 67 10.29 -5.21 4.99
CA VAL A 67 10.16 -6.33 4.04
C VAL A 67 9.40 -7.51 4.66
N ASP A 68 9.63 -7.81 5.94
CA ASP A 68 8.97 -8.94 6.60
C ASP A 68 7.48 -8.69 6.80
N MET A 69 7.08 -7.45 7.11
CA MET A 69 5.66 -7.07 7.15
C MET A 69 4.99 -7.28 5.78
N VAL A 70 5.66 -6.87 4.70
CA VAL A 70 5.15 -7.04 3.33
C VAL A 70 5.04 -8.52 2.98
N LYS A 71 6.06 -9.32 3.26
CA LYS A 71 6.05 -10.77 3.02
C LYS A 71 4.92 -11.46 3.79
N GLY A 72 4.75 -11.12 5.07
CA GLY A 72 3.66 -11.65 5.89
C GLY A 72 2.28 -11.27 5.35
N GLY A 73 2.09 -10.01 4.96
CA GLY A 73 0.85 -9.53 4.35
C GLY A 73 0.52 -10.23 3.04
N ILE A 74 1.51 -10.42 2.17
CA ILE A 74 1.36 -11.16 0.91
C ILE A 74 0.99 -12.62 1.19
N ALA A 75 1.64 -13.29 2.14
CA ALA A 75 1.35 -14.69 2.46
C ALA A 75 -0.12 -14.88 2.91
N VAL A 76 -0.61 -14.03 3.82
CA VAL A 76 -2.02 -14.05 4.27
C VAL A 76 -2.97 -13.79 3.10
N PHE A 77 -2.66 -12.80 2.26
CA PHE A 77 -3.47 -12.47 1.11
C PHE A 77 -3.58 -13.62 0.11
N LEU A 78 -2.46 -14.25 -0.26
CA LEU A 78 -2.43 -15.37 -1.21
C LEU A 78 -3.17 -16.59 -0.66
N GLN A 79 -3.02 -16.91 0.63
CA GLN A 79 -3.80 -17.98 1.28
C GLN A 79 -5.31 -17.69 1.18
N GLY A 80 -5.72 -16.45 1.43
CA GLY A 80 -7.12 -16.04 1.31
C GLY A 80 -7.65 -16.15 -0.12
N LEU A 81 -6.82 -15.93 -1.15
CA LEU A 81 -7.23 -16.13 -2.55
C LEU A 81 -7.39 -17.60 -2.90
N GLN A 82 -6.52 -18.49 -2.41
CA GLN A 82 -6.59 -19.93 -2.68
C GLN A 82 -7.86 -20.57 -2.11
N GLN A 83 -8.40 -20.04 -1.01
CA GLN A 83 -9.63 -20.53 -0.39
C GLN A 83 -10.91 -20.07 -1.11
N ARG A 84 -10.81 -19.15 -2.08
CA ARG A 84 -11.93 -18.57 -2.82
C ARG A 84 -12.13 -19.18 -4.22
N GLY A 85 -11.18 -20.00 -4.68
CA GLY A 85 -11.25 -20.75 -5.93
C GLY A 85 -11.73 -22.17 -5.70
#